data_AF-A0A2N5A9L7-F1
#
_entry.id   AF-A0A2N5A9L7-F1
#
_cell.length_a   1.000
_cell.length_b   1.000
_cell.length_c   1.000
_cell.angle_alpha   90.00
_cell.angle_beta   90.00
_cell.angle_gamma   90.00
#
_symmetry.space_group_name_H-M   'P 1'
#
loop_
_entity.id
_entity.type
_entity.pdbx_description
1 polymer ?
#
loop_
_entity_poly.entity_id
_entity_poly.type
_entity_poly.pdbx_seq_one_letter_code
_entity_poly.pdbx_strand_id
1 'polypeptide(L)'
;MVSSSAPTSRSGVYYFSQGWKLIGLPGIRRYVFLPLLVNVLLMGGAFWWLFTRLDSWIPSLMSHVPDWLQWLNYLLWPVVVLSILLVFGYFFSTIANWIAAPFSGLLAEQLEARLTGATPPDVGVFGILKDIPRIMKREWQKLAWYLPRAIVLLLLYFIPGVGQTVAPVLWFLFSAWMLAIQYCDYPFDN
;
A
#
# COMPACT_ATOMS: atom_id res chain seq x y z
N MET A 1 7.97 41.48 13.90
CA MET A 1 6.72 41.03 14.55
C MET A 1 6.13 39.93 13.70
N VAL A 2 6.31 38.67 14.09
CA VAL A 2 5.72 37.52 13.37
C VAL A 2 4.30 37.39 13.90
N SER A 3 3.32 37.70 13.07
CA SER A 3 1.91 37.54 13.38
C SER A 3 1.61 36.05 13.50
N SER A 4 1.56 35.54 14.72
CA SER A 4 1.13 34.17 15.04
C SER A 4 -0.37 34.07 14.79
N SER A 5 -0.78 33.84 13.55
CA SER A 5 -2.15 33.45 13.25
C SER A 5 -2.42 32.09 13.89
N ALA A 6 -3.39 32.05 14.82
CA ALA A 6 -3.84 30.81 15.43
C ALA A 6 -4.21 29.81 14.32
N PRO A 7 -3.79 28.53 14.42
CA PRO A 7 -4.11 27.54 13.40
C PRO A 7 -5.63 27.40 13.37
N THR A 8 -6.24 27.82 12.26
CA THR A 8 -7.66 27.59 12.04
C THR A 8 -7.87 26.08 12.10
N SER A 9 -8.75 25.60 12.98
CA SER A 9 -9.06 24.17 13.03
C SER A 9 -9.69 23.78 11.69
N ARG A 10 -8.94 23.02 10.86
CA ARG A 10 -9.39 22.58 9.54
C ARG A 10 -9.70 21.09 9.61
N SER A 11 -10.80 20.66 9.00
CA SER A 11 -11.19 19.24 9.02
C SER A 11 -10.20 18.37 8.23
N GLY A 12 -10.12 17.07 8.55
CA GLY A 12 -9.26 16.14 7.79
C GLY A 12 -9.55 16.11 6.28
N VAL A 13 -10.81 16.31 5.90
CA VAL A 13 -11.25 16.40 4.49
C VAL A 13 -10.66 17.64 3.80
N TYR A 14 -10.48 18.74 4.53
CA TYR A 14 -9.82 19.92 4.00
C TYR A 14 -8.38 19.61 3.57
N TYR A 15 -7.62 18.87 4.39
CA TYR A 15 -6.25 18.46 4.07
C TYR A 15 -6.18 17.53 2.87
N PHE A 16 -7.14 16.62 2.72
CA PHE A 16 -7.26 15.80 1.51
C PHE A 16 -7.44 16.65 0.24
N SER A 17 -8.34 17.64 0.29
CA SER A 17 -8.58 18.55 -0.84
C SER A 17 -7.38 19.46 -1.16
N GLN A 18 -6.62 19.88 -0.13
CA GLN A 18 -5.37 20.61 -0.27
C GLN A 18 -4.29 19.75 -0.94
N GLY A 19 -4.16 18.49 -0.51
CA GLY A 19 -3.24 17.52 -1.11
C GLY A 19 -3.42 17.41 -2.62
N TRP A 20 -4.67 17.35 -3.09
CA TRP A 20 -4.98 17.31 -4.52
C TRP A 20 -4.50 18.54 -5.31
N LYS A 21 -4.50 19.72 -4.69
CA LYS A 21 -3.96 20.94 -5.31
C LYS A 21 -2.43 20.92 -5.31
N LEU A 22 -1.82 20.39 -4.24
CA LEU A 22 -0.36 20.34 -4.06
C LEU A 22 0.34 19.38 -5.02
N ILE A 23 -0.26 18.20 -5.29
CA ILE A 23 0.30 17.23 -6.26
C ILE A 23 0.42 17.82 -7.68
N GLY A 24 -0.41 18.83 -7.99
CA GLY A 24 -0.43 19.51 -9.29
C GLY A 24 0.61 20.61 -9.44
N LEU A 25 1.40 20.95 -8.42
CA LEU A 25 2.36 22.06 -8.49
C LEU A 25 3.61 21.72 -9.32
N PRO A 26 4.08 22.64 -10.19
CA PRO A 26 5.32 22.45 -10.93
C PRO A 26 6.51 22.29 -9.97
N GLY A 27 7.28 21.21 -10.14
CA GLY A 27 8.39 20.82 -9.24
C GLY A 27 8.06 19.64 -8.33
N ILE A 28 6.81 19.49 -7.87
CA ILE A 28 6.37 18.33 -7.06
C ILE A 28 5.93 17.16 -7.96
N ARG A 29 5.36 17.47 -9.14
CA ARG A 29 4.89 16.47 -10.11
C ARG A 29 5.91 15.35 -10.40
N ARG A 30 7.21 15.67 -10.51
CA ARG A 30 8.26 14.65 -10.77
C ARG A 30 8.31 13.57 -9.69
N TYR A 31 8.10 13.95 -8.44
CA TYR A 31 8.10 13.04 -7.29
C TYR A 31 6.81 12.23 -7.19
N VAL A 32 5.70 12.71 -7.77
CA VAL A 32 4.44 11.95 -7.90
C VAL A 32 4.51 10.94 -9.05
N PHE A 33 5.08 11.34 -10.19
CA PHE A 33 5.14 10.50 -11.39
C PHE A 33 6.16 9.37 -11.27
N LEU A 34 7.27 9.58 -10.57
CA LEU A 34 8.34 8.59 -10.48
C LEU A 34 7.89 7.29 -9.78
N PRO A 35 7.19 7.31 -8.62
CA PRO A 35 6.64 6.12 -7.98
C PRO A 35 5.55 5.45 -8.81
N LEU A 36 4.70 6.25 -9.46
CA LEU A 36 3.67 5.74 -10.36
C LEU A 36 4.29 4.99 -11.53
N LEU A 37 5.32 5.56 -12.16
CA LEU A 37 6.02 4.94 -13.28
C LEU A 37 6.73 3.66 -12.85
N VAL A 38 7.45 3.69 -11.72
CA VAL A 38 8.06 2.49 -11.15
C VAL A 38 7.01 1.41 -10.90
N ASN A 39 5.87 1.76 -10.30
CA ASN A 39 4.78 0.81 -10.02
C ASN A 39 4.18 0.24 -11.32
N VAL A 40 3.91 1.07 -12.33
CA VAL A 40 3.39 0.62 -13.63
C VAL A 40 4.37 -0.34 -14.32
N LEU A 41 5.68 -0.04 -14.29
CA LEU A 41 6.69 -0.92 -14.88
C LEU A 41 6.81 -2.24 -14.10
N LEU A 42 6.82 -2.19 -12.77
CA LEU A 42 6.90 -3.37 -11.92
C LEU A 42 5.67 -4.25 -12.06
N MET A 43 4.49 -3.66 -11.91
CA MET A 43 3.21 -4.36 -11.97
C MET A 43 2.95 -4.88 -13.39
N GLY A 44 3.18 -4.04 -14.41
CA GLY A 44 3.05 -4.45 -15.81
C GLY A 44 4.00 -5.58 -16.19
N GLY A 45 5.28 -5.48 -15.80
CA GLY A 45 6.27 -6.55 -16.01
C GLY A 45 5.93 -7.83 -15.25
N ALA A 46 5.43 -7.71 -14.02
CA ALA A 46 4.99 -8.83 -13.20
C ALA A 46 3.79 -9.55 -13.85
N PHE A 47 2.76 -8.82 -14.26
CA PHE A 47 1.61 -9.40 -14.95
C PHE A 47 2.02 -10.05 -16.27
N TRP A 48 2.87 -9.39 -17.06
CA TRP A 48 3.41 -9.98 -18.29
C TRP A 48 4.10 -11.31 -18.01
N TRP A 49 4.99 -11.36 -17.03
CA TRP A 49 5.65 -12.59 -16.62
C TRP A 49 4.65 -13.64 -16.13
N LEU A 50 3.65 -13.25 -15.33
CA LEU A 50 2.61 -14.17 -14.86
C LEU A 50 1.86 -14.81 -16.02
N PHE A 51 1.42 -14.02 -17.00
CA PHE A 51 0.74 -14.54 -18.19
C PHE A 51 1.56 -15.61 -18.90
N THR A 52 2.88 -15.43 -19.03
CA THR A 52 3.76 -16.45 -19.62
C THR A 52 3.91 -17.72 -18.77
N ARG A 53 3.57 -17.68 -17.47
CA ARG A 53 3.63 -18.83 -16.55
C ARG A 53 2.31 -19.55 -16.39
N LEU A 54 1.17 -18.87 -16.60
CA LEU A 54 -0.17 -19.45 -16.46
C LEU A 54 -0.36 -20.70 -17.33
N ASP A 55 0.15 -20.68 -18.57
CA ASP A 55 0.08 -21.83 -19.49
C ASP A 55 0.74 -23.10 -18.94
N SER A 56 1.73 -22.95 -18.05
CA SER A 56 2.42 -24.08 -17.41
C SER A 56 1.86 -24.41 -16.02
N TRP A 57 1.50 -23.40 -15.23
CA TRP A 57 1.07 -23.56 -13.86
C TRP A 57 -0.36 -24.12 -13.75
N ILE A 58 -1.27 -23.66 -14.62
CA ILE A 58 -2.66 -24.13 -14.58
C ILE A 58 -2.70 -25.64 -14.88
N PRO A 59 -2.12 -26.17 -15.99
CA PRO A 59 -2.15 -27.60 -16.25
C PRO A 59 -1.43 -28.43 -15.17
N SER A 60 -0.32 -27.92 -14.62
CA SER A 60 0.42 -28.61 -13.54
C SER A 60 -0.36 -28.70 -12.23
N LEU A 61 -1.16 -27.69 -11.88
CA LEU A 61 -2.05 -27.77 -10.72
C LEU A 61 -3.21 -28.71 -10.99
N MET A 62 -3.75 -28.69 -12.21
CA MET A 62 -4.86 -29.55 -12.63
C MET A 62 -4.45 -31.03 -12.76
N SER A 63 -3.18 -31.32 -13.04
CA SER A 63 -2.68 -32.71 -13.14
C SER A 63 -2.62 -33.45 -11.80
N HIS A 64 -2.77 -32.73 -10.68
CA HIS A 64 -2.91 -33.36 -9.35
C HIS A 64 -4.33 -33.88 -9.09
N VAL A 65 -5.30 -33.54 -9.94
CA VAL A 65 -6.69 -33.99 -9.82
C VAL A 65 -6.81 -35.40 -10.41
N PRO A 66 -7.23 -36.41 -9.63
CA PRO A 66 -7.44 -37.77 -10.11
C PRO A 66 -8.48 -37.85 -11.23
N ASP A 67 -8.38 -38.86 -12.10
CA ASP A 67 -9.25 -39.01 -13.28
C ASP A 67 -10.76 -39.05 -12.97
N TRP A 68 -11.15 -39.62 -11.83
CA TRP A 68 -12.55 -39.70 -11.39
C TRP A 68 -13.13 -38.33 -10.94
N LEU A 69 -12.27 -37.34 -10.66
CA LEU A 69 -12.64 -35.97 -10.29
C LEU A 69 -12.54 -34.99 -11.46
N GLN A 70 -12.25 -35.45 -12.68
CA GLN A 70 -12.08 -34.59 -13.86
C GLN A 70 -13.32 -33.72 -14.16
N TRP A 71 -14.52 -34.17 -13.79
CA TRP A 71 -15.75 -33.38 -13.92
C TRP A 71 -15.71 -32.08 -13.11
N LEU A 72 -14.92 -32.04 -12.02
CA LEU A 72 -14.74 -30.86 -11.18
C LEU A 72 -13.82 -29.82 -11.84
N ASN A 73 -13.09 -30.18 -12.90
CA ASN A 73 -12.15 -29.27 -13.54
C ASN A 73 -12.79 -28.00 -14.09
N TYR A 74 -14.04 -28.10 -14.56
CA TYR A 74 -14.80 -26.93 -14.99
C TYR A 74 -14.98 -25.89 -13.87
N LEU A 75 -15.11 -26.34 -12.61
CA LEU A 75 -15.22 -25.47 -11.44
C LEU A 75 -13.85 -25.08 -10.86
N LEU A 76 -12.88 -26.01 -10.84
CA LEU A 76 -11.55 -25.76 -10.31
C LEU A 76 -10.76 -24.79 -11.18
N TRP A 77 -10.92 -24.82 -12.51
CA TRP A 77 -10.14 -23.96 -13.39
C TRP A 77 -10.37 -22.46 -13.08
N PRO A 78 -11.61 -21.93 -13.00
CA PRO A 78 -11.83 -20.54 -12.59
C PRO A 78 -11.29 -20.24 -11.20
N VAL A 79 -11.45 -21.16 -10.25
CA VAL A 79 -10.97 -20.99 -8.86
C VAL A 79 -9.45 -20.91 -8.82
N VAL A 80 -8.74 -21.77 -9.55
CA VAL A 80 -7.28 -21.78 -9.64
C VAL A 80 -6.77 -20.52 -10.31
N VAL A 81 -7.35 -20.12 -11.45
CA VAL A 81 -6.99 -18.87 -12.14
C VAL A 81 -7.18 -17.68 -11.21
N LEU A 82 -8.34 -17.58 -10.57
CA LEU A 82 -8.66 -16.48 -9.67
C LEU A 82 -7.76 -16.49 -8.43
N SER A 83 -7.44 -17.66 -7.88
CA SER A 83 -6.53 -17.80 -6.74
C SER A 83 -5.11 -17.37 -7.11
N ILE A 84 -4.60 -17.79 -8.27
CA ILE A 84 -3.28 -17.36 -8.76
C ILE A 84 -3.27 -15.83 -8.94
N LEU A 85 -4.28 -15.27 -9.61
CA LEU A 85 -4.38 -13.82 -9.82
C LEU A 85 -4.46 -13.04 -8.50
N LEU A 86 -5.23 -13.53 -7.53
CA LEU A 86 -5.35 -12.90 -6.21
C LEU A 86 -4.04 -12.97 -5.44
N VAL A 87 -3.46 -14.17 -5.27
CA VAL A 87 -2.21 -14.36 -4.52
C VAL A 87 -1.08 -13.55 -5.16
N PHE A 88 -0.96 -13.62 -6.48
CA PHE A 88 0.03 -12.85 -7.23
C PHE A 88 -0.20 -11.35 -7.09
N GLY A 89 -1.44 -10.89 -7.28
CA GLY A 89 -1.81 -9.48 -7.18
C GLY A 89 -1.52 -8.90 -5.81
N TYR A 90 -1.89 -9.60 -4.74
CA TYR A 90 -1.59 -9.18 -3.36
C TYR A 90 -0.10 -9.19 -3.06
N PHE A 91 0.63 -10.22 -3.50
CA PHE A 91 2.07 -10.34 -3.30
C PHE A 91 2.82 -9.19 -3.99
N PHE A 92 2.57 -8.99 -5.28
CA PHE A 92 3.21 -7.91 -6.04
C PHE A 92 2.76 -6.52 -5.61
N SER A 93 1.50 -6.34 -5.21
CA SER A 93 1.04 -5.07 -4.63
C SER A 93 1.77 -4.75 -3.33
N THR A 94 2.00 -5.75 -2.47
CA THR A 94 2.77 -5.57 -1.24
C THR A 94 4.21 -5.14 -1.55
N ILE A 95 4.87 -5.81 -2.50
CA ILE A 95 6.22 -5.44 -2.95
C ILE A 95 6.25 -4.04 -3.56
N ALA A 96 5.29 -3.71 -4.42
CA ALA A 96 5.19 -2.39 -5.04
C ALA A 96 5.00 -1.30 -3.99
N ASN A 97 4.18 -1.53 -2.97
CA ASN A 97 4.00 -0.60 -1.85
C ASN A 97 5.29 -0.41 -1.05
N TRP A 98 6.04 -1.50 -0.80
CA TRP A 98 7.35 -1.41 -0.14
C TRP A 98 8.36 -0.60 -0.96
N ILE A 99 8.37 -0.78 -2.28
CA ILE A 99 9.23 -0.02 -3.20
C ILE A 99 8.77 1.45 -3.31
N ALA A 100 7.47 1.72 -3.17
CA ALA A 100 6.89 3.07 -3.21
C ALA A 100 7.07 3.87 -1.90
N ALA A 101 7.20 3.19 -0.77
CA ALA A 101 7.40 3.80 0.55
C ALA A 101 8.55 4.83 0.60
N PRO A 102 9.78 4.54 0.11
CA PRO A 102 10.87 5.52 0.15
C PRO A 102 10.59 6.77 -0.69
N PHE A 103 9.91 6.62 -1.82
CA PHE A 103 9.53 7.78 -2.61
C PHE A 103 8.42 8.61 -1.97
N SER A 104 7.52 7.97 -1.23
CA SER A 104 6.47 8.66 -0.48
C SER A 104 7.04 9.51 0.66
N GLY A 105 8.07 9.02 1.35
CA GLY A 105 8.83 9.79 2.34
C GLY A 105 9.51 11.02 1.73
N LEU A 106 10.23 10.84 0.62
CA LEU A 106 10.89 11.95 -0.07
C LEU A 106 9.90 12.99 -0.61
N LEU A 107 8.75 12.56 -1.10
CA LEU A 107 7.68 13.48 -1.53
C LEU A 107 7.18 14.32 -0.36
N ALA A 108 7.05 13.73 0.83
CA ALA A 108 6.70 14.45 2.05
C ALA A 108 7.77 15.47 2.45
N GLU A 109 9.07 15.12 2.43
CA GLU A 109 10.17 16.05 2.74
C GLU A 109 10.19 17.26 1.79
N GLN A 110 10.05 17.02 0.48
CA GLN A 110 10.05 18.07 -0.52
C GLN A 110 8.83 18.99 -0.39
N LEU A 111 7.68 18.42 0.01
CA LEU A 111 6.46 19.18 0.27
C LEU A 111 6.61 20.03 1.53
N GLU A 112 7.20 19.49 2.60
CA GLU A 112 7.47 20.20 3.85
C GLU A 112 8.43 21.37 3.63
N ALA A 113 9.57 21.15 2.96
CA ALA A 113 10.53 22.21 2.65
C ALA A 113 9.87 23.35 1.84
N ARG A 114 9.00 22.99 0.89
CA ARG A 114 8.24 23.98 0.10
C ARG A 114 7.22 24.77 0.94
N LEU A 115 6.53 24.13 1.87
CA LEU A 115 5.51 24.77 2.71
C LEU A 115 6.12 25.61 3.84
N THR A 116 7.30 25.23 4.35
CA THR A 116 8.02 25.93 5.43
C THR A 116 8.99 26.99 4.90
N GLY A 117 9.32 26.97 3.60
CA GLY A 117 10.32 27.85 3.01
C GLY A 117 11.76 27.48 3.35
N ALA A 118 11.99 26.31 3.95
CA ALA A 118 13.32 25.76 4.18
C ALA A 118 13.97 25.33 2.86
N THR A 119 15.30 25.34 2.79
CA THR A 119 16.04 24.81 1.64
C THR A 119 15.64 23.35 1.40
N PRO A 120 15.17 22.98 0.19
CA PRO A 120 14.89 21.60 -0.13
C PRO A 120 16.16 20.78 0.11
N PRO A 121 16.12 19.72 0.93
CA PRO A 121 17.29 18.87 1.05
C PRO A 121 17.56 18.28 -0.34
N ASP A 122 18.81 18.38 -0.79
CA ASP A 122 19.25 17.96 -2.13
C ASP A 122 19.46 16.44 -2.12
N VAL A 123 18.42 15.71 -1.75
CA VAL A 123 18.43 14.26 -1.60
C VAL A 123 18.22 13.66 -2.99
N GLY A 124 19.32 13.48 -3.71
CA GLY A 124 19.32 12.68 -4.94
C GLY A 124 18.92 11.23 -4.67
N VAL A 125 18.70 10.44 -5.73
CA VAL A 125 18.34 9.01 -5.67
C VAL A 125 19.27 8.19 -4.77
N PHE A 126 20.51 8.64 -4.59
CA PHE A 126 21.50 8.02 -3.72
C PHE A 126 21.23 8.21 -2.21
N GLY A 127 20.64 9.35 -1.82
CA GLY A 127 20.17 9.57 -0.45
C GLY A 127 19.00 8.65 -0.11
N ILE A 128 18.07 8.47 -1.06
CA ILE A 128 16.95 7.51 -0.95
C ILE A 128 17.48 6.13 -0.61
N LEU A 129 18.50 5.64 -1.33
CA LEU A 129 19.06 4.30 -1.13
C LEU A 129 19.62 4.10 0.29
N LYS A 130 20.15 5.17 0.89
CA LYS A 130 20.70 5.16 2.24
C LYS A 130 19.61 5.15 3.32
N ASP A 131 18.44 5.71 3.00
CA ASP A 131 17.29 5.76 3.91
C ASP A 131 16.35 4.56 3.77
N ILE A 132 16.46 3.77 2.68
CA ILE A 132 15.71 2.50 2.48
C ILE A 132 15.70 1.62 3.74
N PRO A 133 16.83 1.30 4.39
CA PRO A 133 16.83 0.39 5.55
C PRO A 133 16.04 0.96 6.73
N ARG A 134 16.11 2.28 6.95
CA ARG A 134 15.38 2.97 8.00
C ARG A 134 13.87 2.94 7.72
N ILE A 135 13.48 3.28 6.49
CA ILE A 135 12.08 3.32 6.05
C ILE A 135 11.47 1.92 6.10
N MET A 136 12.19 0.90 5.62
CA MET A 136 11.77 -0.50 5.69
C MET A 136 11.61 -1.01 7.12
N LYS A 137 12.50 -0.62 8.04
CA LYS A 137 12.36 -0.95 9.45
C LYS A 137 11.07 -0.36 10.05
N ARG A 138 10.69 0.86 9.65
CA ARG A 138 9.47 1.50 10.12
C ARG A 138 8.21 0.87 9.52
N GLU A 139 8.21 0.57 8.23
CA GLU A 139 7.11 -0.20 7.61
C GLU A 139 6.94 -1.58 8.27
N TRP A 140 8.05 -2.24 8.65
CA TRP A 140 7.99 -3.46 9.43
C TRP A 140 7.37 -3.26 10.82
N GLN A 141 7.70 -2.18 11.51
CA GLN A 141 7.07 -1.84 12.80
C GLN A 141 5.56 -1.59 12.67
N LYS A 142 5.13 -0.90 11.60
CA LYS A 142 3.71 -0.71 11.28
C LYS A 142 3.01 -2.04 11.03
N LEU A 143 3.63 -2.93 10.24
CA LEU A 143 3.12 -4.28 10.01
C LEU A 143 3.04 -5.11 11.31
N ALA A 144 4.09 -5.08 12.13
CA ALA A 144 4.13 -5.77 13.42
C ALA A 144 3.11 -5.22 14.42
N TRP A 145 2.75 -3.93 14.32
CA TRP A 145 1.68 -3.33 15.11
C TRP A 145 0.29 -3.70 14.57
N TYR A 146 0.12 -3.72 13.24
CA TYR A 146 -1.14 -4.03 12.57
C TYR A 146 -1.53 -5.51 12.71
N LEU A 147 -0.59 -6.42 12.44
CA LEU A 147 -0.83 -7.86 12.32
C LEU A 147 -1.52 -8.50 13.54
N PRO A 148 -1.07 -8.30 14.79
CA PRO A 148 -1.73 -8.91 15.95
C PRO A 148 -3.16 -8.39 16.13
N ARG A 149 -3.42 -7.12 15.82
CA ARG A 149 -4.77 -6.51 15.95
C ARG A 149 -5.70 -7.01 14.84
N ALA A 150 -5.19 -7.14 13.62
CA ALA A 150 -5.91 -7.77 12.52
C ALA A 150 -6.27 -9.23 12.83
N ILE A 151 -5.35 -10.00 13.44
CA ILE A 151 -5.62 -11.38 13.87
C ILE A 151 -6.72 -11.43 14.94
N VAL A 152 -6.70 -10.54 15.94
CA VAL A 152 -7.77 -10.49 16.96
C VAL A 152 -9.13 -10.19 16.32
N LEU A 153 -9.20 -9.24 15.38
CA LEU A 153 -10.42 -8.93 14.66
C LEU A 153 -10.88 -10.08 13.75
N LEU A 154 -9.94 -10.81 13.14
CA LEU A 154 -10.24 -12.02 12.37
C LEU A 154 -10.83 -13.11 13.26
N LEU A 155 -10.23 -13.35 14.44
CA LEU A 155 -10.74 -14.31 15.42
C LEU A 155 -12.14 -13.93 15.92
N LEU A 156 -12.41 -12.63 16.10
CA LEU A 156 -13.75 -12.14 16.45
C LEU A 156 -14.80 -12.49 15.38
N TYR A 157 -14.41 -12.52 14.10
CA TYR A 157 -15.31 -12.91 13.00
C TYR A 157 -15.82 -14.35 13.12
N PHE A 158 -15.04 -15.25 13.74
CA PHE A 158 -15.44 -16.65 13.98
C PHE A 158 -16.44 -16.82 15.12
N ILE A 159 -16.73 -15.78 15.91
CA ILE A 159 -17.74 -15.83 16.98
C ILE A 159 -19.14 -15.66 16.34
N PRO A 160 -20.00 -16.70 16.31
CA PRO A 160 -21.31 -16.61 15.68
C PRO A 160 -22.20 -15.57 16.39
N GLY A 161 -22.99 -14.83 15.62
CA GLY A 161 -23.88 -13.76 16.09
C GLY A 161 -23.19 -12.40 16.29
N VAL A 162 -22.13 -12.34 17.08
CA VAL A 162 -21.41 -11.07 17.39
C VAL A 162 -20.39 -10.73 16.30
N GLY A 163 -19.65 -11.74 15.80
CA GLY A 163 -18.59 -11.54 14.83
C GLY A 163 -19.08 -10.94 13.52
N GLN A 164 -20.19 -11.44 12.97
CA GLN A 164 -20.70 -10.96 11.68
C GLN A 164 -21.31 -9.55 11.72
N THR A 165 -21.72 -9.07 12.90
CA THR A 165 -22.36 -7.75 13.06
C THR A 165 -21.36 -6.69 13.52
N VAL A 166 -20.53 -7.00 14.50
CA VAL A 166 -19.60 -6.05 15.11
C VAL A 166 -18.24 -6.05 14.40
N ALA A 167 -17.75 -7.20 13.93
CA ALA A 167 -16.42 -7.27 13.34
C ALA A 167 -16.27 -6.44 12.05
N PRO A 168 -17.25 -6.37 11.11
CA PRO A 168 -17.12 -5.51 9.94
C PRO A 168 -16.98 -4.02 10.30
N VAL A 169 -17.73 -3.56 11.31
CA VAL A 169 -17.67 -2.18 11.78
C VAL A 169 -16.33 -1.88 12.43
N LEU A 170 -15.87 -2.76 13.32
CA LEU A 170 -14.55 -2.61 13.95
C LEU A 170 -13.42 -2.71 12.93
N TRP A 171 -13.53 -3.60 11.95
CA TRP A 171 -12.57 -3.74 10.87
C TRP A 171 -12.49 -2.47 10.02
N PHE A 172 -13.63 -1.88 9.69
CA PHE A 172 -13.69 -0.61 8.96
C PHE A 172 -13.03 0.53 9.75
N LEU A 173 -13.38 0.70 11.03
CA LEU A 173 -12.78 1.73 11.89
C LEU A 173 -11.28 1.54 12.07
N PHE A 174 -10.84 0.29 12.27
CA PHE A 174 -9.43 -0.06 12.36
C PHE A 174 -8.68 0.21 11.05
N SER A 175 -9.28 -0.11 9.90
CA SER A 175 -8.69 0.17 8.58
C SER A 175 -8.55 1.68 8.33
N ALA A 176 -9.57 2.47 8.68
CA ALA A 176 -9.53 3.92 8.58
C ALA A 176 -8.44 4.53 9.48
N TRP A 177 -8.32 4.02 10.70
CA TRP A 177 -7.26 4.41 11.64
C TRP A 177 -5.86 4.02 11.12
N MET A 178 -5.72 2.82 10.54
CA MET A 178 -4.47 2.36 9.96
C MET A 178 -4.03 3.24 8.78
N LEU A 179 -4.95 3.69 7.93
CA LEU A 179 -4.65 4.65 6.87
C LEU A 179 -4.14 5.98 7.44
N ALA A 180 -4.76 6.48 8.51
CA ALA A 180 -4.29 7.68 9.18
C ALA A 180 -2.86 7.50 9.71
N ILE A 181 -2.57 6.38 10.40
CA ILE A 181 -1.20 6.06 10.83
C ILE A 181 -0.26 5.99 9.63
N GLN A 182 -0.61 5.26 8.57
CA GLN A 182 0.27 5.03 7.43
C GLN A 182 0.72 6.34 6.78
N TYR A 183 -0.21 7.28 6.55
CA TYR A 183 0.07 8.53 5.84
C TYR A 183 0.54 9.65 6.75
N CYS A 184 0.04 9.73 7.99
CA CYS A 184 0.51 10.74 8.93
C CYS A 184 1.89 10.39 9.51
N ASP A 185 2.33 9.13 9.51
CA ASP A 185 3.64 8.78 10.07
C ASP A 185 4.83 9.26 9.23
N TYR A 186 4.67 9.47 7.92
CA TYR A 186 5.74 9.95 7.04
C TYR A 186 6.36 11.29 7.51
N PRO A 187 5.59 12.37 7.78
CA PRO A 187 6.16 13.62 8.31
C PRO A 187 6.67 13.51 9.76
N PHE A 188 6.28 12.49 10.53
CA PHE A 188 6.86 12.24 11.85
C PHE A 188 8.10 11.33 11.79
N ASP A 189 8.44 10.76 10.63
CA ASP A 189 9.73 10.06 10.45
C ASP A 189 10.85 10.93 9.95
N ASN A 190 10.54 11.94 9.14
CA ASN A 190 11.56 12.84 8.60
C ASN A 190 12.21 13.65 9.73
#